data_AF-A0A7L4HV90-F1
#
_entry.id   AF-A0A7L4HV90-F1
#
_cell.length_a   1.000
_cell.length_b   1.000
_cell.length_c   1.000
_cell.angle_alpha   90.00
_cell.angle_beta   90.00
_cell.angle_gamma   90.00
#
_symmetry.space_group_name_H-M   'P 1'
#
loop_
_entity.id
_entity.type
_entity.pdbx_description
1 polymer ?
#
loop_
_entity_poly.entity_id
_entity_poly.type
_entity_poly.pdbx_seq_one_letter_code
_entity_poly.pdbx_strand_id
1 'polypeptide(L)'
;CTDFQTANFLWGSKLKVQFLLFTSSSPSCGKLILADDAIKNSSFNSSLETKIIIHGFRALGTKPSWIESLVHAILHTSQVNVIAVDWVYGSTGAYPSAVENVTQLALSISQFISKLL
;
A
#
# COMPACT_ATOMS: atom_id res chain seq x y z
N CYS A 1 5.74 12.85 4.94
CA CYS A 1 5.48 11.45 4.56
C CYS A 1 3.99 11.31 4.29
N THR A 2 3.59 10.43 3.38
CA THR A 2 2.18 10.11 3.19
C THR A 2 1.79 9.05 4.22
N ASP A 3 0.73 9.30 4.98
CA ASP A 3 0.15 8.31 5.89
C ASP A 3 -0.99 7.55 5.19
N PHE A 4 -1.38 6.42 5.77
CA PHE A 4 -2.52 5.66 5.29
C PHE A 4 -3.82 6.46 5.38
N GLN A 5 -4.73 6.16 4.47
CA GLN A 5 -6.10 6.62 4.49
C GLN A 5 -6.80 6.15 5.76
N THR A 6 -7.76 6.95 6.21
CA THR A 6 -8.71 6.59 7.26
C THR A 6 -10.12 6.54 6.67
N ALA A 7 -10.96 5.66 7.18
CA ALA A 7 -12.35 5.53 6.76
C ALA A 7 -13.27 5.34 7.95
N ASN A 8 -14.51 5.81 7.82
CA ASN A 8 -15.59 5.52 8.75
C ASN A 8 -16.35 4.28 8.29
N PHE A 9 -16.78 3.45 9.25
CA PHE A 9 -17.52 2.20 8.99
C PHE A 9 -18.73 2.38 8.07
N LEU A 10 -19.45 3.50 8.20
CA LEU A 10 -20.65 3.77 7.38
C LEU A 10 -20.33 4.14 5.93
N TRP A 11 -19.13 4.66 5.64
CA TRP A 11 -18.81 5.32 4.36
C TRP A 11 -17.65 4.64 3.59
N GLY A 12 -17.00 3.63 4.18
CA GLY A 12 -15.85 2.90 3.61
C GLY A 12 -16.21 1.78 2.62
N SER A 13 -17.08 2.05 1.65
CA SER A 13 -17.46 1.04 0.65
C SER A 13 -16.74 1.18 -0.68
N LYS A 14 -16.37 2.41 -1.08
CA LYS A 14 -15.78 2.67 -2.41
C LYS A 14 -14.27 2.44 -2.41
N LEU A 15 -13.79 1.49 -3.21
CA LEU A 15 -12.35 1.24 -3.35
C LEU A 15 -11.57 2.52 -3.70
N LYS A 16 -10.54 2.78 -2.89
CA LYS A 16 -9.46 3.73 -3.15
C LYS A 16 -8.17 2.99 -2.80
N VAL A 17 -7.20 3.00 -3.72
CA VAL A 17 -5.93 2.29 -3.56
C VAL A 17 -4.81 3.30 -3.62
N GLN A 18 -3.90 3.23 -2.66
CA GLN A 18 -2.66 3.98 -2.61
C GLN A 18 -1.48 3.02 -2.52
N PHE A 19 -0.39 3.36 -3.22
CA PHE A 19 0.87 2.62 -3.18
C PHE A 19 1.90 3.49 -2.49
N LEU A 20 2.37 3.06 -1.32
CA LEU A 20 3.33 3.78 -0.49
C LEU A 20 4.69 3.09 -0.57
N LEU A 21 5.68 3.77 -1.14
CA LEU A 21 7.06 3.29 -1.22
C LEU A 21 7.83 3.63 0.05
N PHE A 22 8.52 2.62 0.58
CA PHE A 22 9.52 2.71 1.64
C PHE A 22 10.83 2.11 1.12
N THR A 23 11.94 2.74 1.51
CA THR A 23 13.30 2.34 1.13
C THR A 23 14.22 2.46 2.33
N SER A 24 15.42 1.85 2.29
CA SER A 24 16.40 1.99 3.37
C SER A 24 16.80 3.44 3.66
N SER A 25 16.68 4.36 2.70
CA SER A 25 16.92 5.79 2.90
C SER A 25 15.76 6.54 3.58
N SER A 26 14.57 5.94 3.61
CA SER A 26 13.36 6.54 4.19
C SER A 26 12.44 5.48 4.82
N PRO A 27 12.93 4.67 5.78
CA PRO A 27 12.22 3.48 6.26
C PRO A 27 10.93 3.80 7.02
N SER A 28 10.83 4.98 7.63
CA SER A 28 9.66 5.44 8.38
C SER A 28 8.78 6.42 7.61
N CYS A 29 9.07 6.65 6.32
CA CYS A 29 8.45 7.70 5.54
C CYS A 29 7.92 7.16 4.21
N GLY A 30 6.66 6.72 4.21
CA GLY A 30 5.98 6.27 3.00
C GLY A 30 5.84 7.41 1.99
N LYS A 31 6.31 7.20 0.77
CA LYS A 31 6.14 8.11 -0.36
C LYS A 31 5.06 7.58 -1.29
N LEU A 32 4.01 8.36 -1.52
CA LEU A 32 2.93 7.99 -2.42
C LEU A 32 3.41 7.94 -3.87
N ILE A 33 3.08 6.84 -4.56
CA ILE A 33 3.33 6.66 -5.99
C ILE A 33 2.00 6.84 -6.72
N LEU A 34 1.85 7.98 -7.42
CA LEU A 34 0.57 8.40 -8.02
C LEU A 34 0.41 8.01 -9.50
N ALA A 35 1.51 7.82 -10.25
CA ALA A 35 1.50 7.54 -11.69
C ALA A 35 2.90 7.12 -12.19
N ASP A 36 3.02 6.82 -13.48
CA ASP A 36 4.23 6.30 -14.13
C ASP A 36 5.44 7.21 -13.96
N ASP A 37 5.25 8.53 -14.04
CA ASP A 37 6.32 9.51 -13.81
C ASP A 37 6.74 9.62 -12.34
N ALA A 38 5.86 9.21 -11.41
CA ALA A 38 6.17 9.22 -9.98
C ALA A 38 7.16 8.12 -9.60
N ILE A 39 7.19 6.99 -10.31
CA ILE A 39 8.20 5.94 -10.09
C ILE A 39 9.59 6.49 -10.44
N LYS A 40 9.73 7.12 -11.61
CA LYS A 40 11.00 7.72 -12.07
C LYS A 40 11.52 8.82 -11.14
N ASN A 41 10.61 9.60 -10.56
CA ASN A 41 10.94 10.68 -9.63
C ASN A 41 11.00 10.23 -8.16
N SER A 42 10.81 8.94 -7.89
CA SER A 42 10.89 8.38 -6.54
C SER A 42 12.26 7.79 -6.23
N SER A 43 12.43 7.30 -5.01
CA SER A 43 13.60 6.51 -4.60
C SER A 43 13.49 5.03 -4.98
N PHE A 44 12.54 4.66 -5.85
CA PHE A 44 12.40 3.28 -6.34
C PHE A 44 13.64 2.88 -7.14
N ASN A 45 14.16 1.69 -6.88
CA ASN A 45 15.31 1.15 -7.58
C ASN A 45 14.94 -0.17 -8.26
N SER A 46 14.82 -0.17 -9.59
CA SER A 46 14.43 -1.34 -10.38
C SER A 46 15.47 -2.47 -10.37
N SER A 47 16.71 -2.21 -9.92
CA SER A 47 17.73 -3.25 -9.74
C SER A 47 17.62 -4.00 -8.41
N LEU A 48 16.71 -3.56 -7.51
CA LEU A 48 16.47 -4.23 -6.23
C LEU A 48 15.17 -5.03 -6.26
N GLU A 49 15.08 -6.06 -5.43
CA GLU A 49 13.82 -6.74 -5.19
C GLU A 49 12.75 -5.77 -4.67
N THR A 50 11.49 -6.06 -5.01
CA THR A 50 10.34 -5.32 -4.49
C THR A 50 9.46 -6.24 -3.66
N LYS A 51 9.20 -5.87 -2.40
CA LYS A 51 8.30 -6.60 -1.49
C LYS A 51 7.00 -5.81 -1.34
N ILE A 52 5.88 -6.41 -1.71
CA ILE A 52 4.55 -5.78 -1.67
C ILE A 52 3.80 -6.30 -0.44
N ILE A 53 3.36 -5.39 0.41
CA ILE A 53 2.60 -5.67 1.63
C ILE A 53 1.15 -5.23 1.40
N ILE A 54 0.22 -6.17 1.53
CA ILE A 54 -1.22 -5.92 1.34
C ILE A 54 -1.92 -6.30 2.63
N HIS A 55 -2.62 -5.34 3.25
CA HIS A 55 -3.42 -5.64 4.44
C HIS A 55 -4.79 -6.23 4.08
N GLY A 56 -5.48 -6.81 5.07
CA GLY A 56 -6.83 -7.36 4.91
C GLY A 56 -7.93 -6.39 5.33
N PHE A 57 -9.10 -6.96 5.69
CA PHE A 57 -10.27 -6.24 6.19
C PHE A 57 -9.98 -5.33 7.41
N ARG A 58 -10.63 -4.16 7.48
CA ARG A 58 -10.44 -3.14 8.52
C ARG A 58 -11.76 -2.63 9.08
N ALA A 59 -12.31 -3.31 10.08
CA ALA A 59 -13.54 -2.86 10.76
C ALA A 59 -13.45 -1.42 11.31
N LEU A 60 -12.28 -1.03 11.83
CA LEU A 60 -12.04 0.29 12.45
C LEU A 60 -11.61 1.38 11.46
N GLY A 61 -11.33 1.03 10.19
CA GLY A 61 -10.94 2.01 9.18
C GLY A 61 -9.66 2.78 9.43
N THR A 62 -8.73 2.19 10.18
CA THR A 62 -7.40 2.76 10.46
C THR A 62 -6.29 1.91 9.89
N LYS A 63 -5.11 2.50 9.70
CA LYS A 63 -3.86 1.79 9.38
C LYS A 63 -3.66 0.57 10.28
N PRO A 64 -3.34 -0.63 9.76
CA PRO A 64 -2.92 -1.74 10.59
C PRO A 64 -1.63 -1.41 11.34
N SER A 65 -1.63 -1.58 12.67
CA SER A 65 -0.48 -1.26 13.53
C SER A 65 0.80 -2.02 13.20
N TRP A 66 0.68 -3.19 12.56
CA TRP A 66 1.81 -4.04 12.19
C TRP A 66 2.56 -3.57 10.93
N ILE A 67 1.99 -2.67 10.10
CA ILE A 67 2.58 -2.26 8.83
C ILE A 67 3.98 -1.68 9.04
N GLU A 68 4.10 -0.72 9.96
CA GLU A 68 5.38 -0.03 10.21
C GLU A 68 6.45 -0.98 10.73
N SER A 69 6.08 -1.88 11.65
CA SER A 69 7.00 -2.88 12.19
C SER A 69 7.47 -3.86 11.12
N LEU A 70 6.58 -4.30 10.22
CA LEU A 70 6.95 -5.20 9.12
C LEU A 70 7.84 -4.50 8.08
N VAL A 71 7.52 -3.26 7.69
CA VAL A 71 8.35 -2.46 6.79
C VAL A 71 9.75 -2.29 7.36
N HIS A 72 9.85 -1.90 8.64
CA HIS A 72 11.13 -1.75 9.32
C HIS A 72 11.91 -3.07 9.39
N ALA A 73 11.25 -4.18 9.75
CA ALA A 73 11.90 -5.49 9.82
C ALA A 73 12.48 -5.91 8.46
N ILE A 74 11.73 -5.73 7.38
CA ILE A 74 12.20 -6.05 6.02
C ILE A 74 13.40 -5.18 5.62
N LEU A 75 13.30 -3.87 5.82
CA LEU A 75 14.34 -2.92 5.43
C LEU A 75 15.60 -3.04 6.31
N HIS A 76 15.48 -3.60 7.51
CA HIS A 76 16.60 -3.88 8.40
C HIS A 76 17.42 -5.09 7.93
N THR A 77 16.80 -6.08 7.29
CA THR A 77 17.48 -7.31 6.86
C THR A 77 17.90 -7.28 5.39
N SER A 78 17.36 -6.38 4.58
CA SER A 78 17.60 -6.39 3.12
C SER A 78 17.46 -5.01 2.50
N GLN A 79 18.31 -4.71 1.52
CA GLN A 79 18.19 -3.51 0.70
C GLN A 79 17.19 -3.79 -0.44
N VAL A 80 15.94 -3.39 -0.23
CA VAL A 80 14.81 -3.67 -1.15
C VAL A 80 13.88 -2.46 -1.26
N ASN A 81 13.03 -2.45 -2.28
CA ASN A 81 11.85 -1.58 -2.31
C ASN A 81 10.74 -2.25 -1.49
N VAL A 82 10.09 -1.53 -0.59
CA VAL A 82 8.89 -2.02 0.09
C VAL A 82 7.71 -1.16 -0.33
N ILE A 83 6.67 -1.78 -0.88
CA ILE A 83 5.42 -1.12 -1.26
C ILE A 83 4.33 -1.56 -0.31
N ALA A 84 3.80 -0.65 0.50
CA ALA A 84 2.59 -0.91 1.26
C ALA A 84 1.37 -0.49 0.42
N VAL A 85 0.43 -1.42 0.24
CA VAL A 85 -0.83 -1.18 -0.46
C VAL A 85 -1.87 -0.77 0.56
N ASP A 86 -2.23 0.49 0.54
CA ASP A 86 -3.29 1.05 1.35
C ASP A 86 -4.60 1.02 0.56
N TRP A 87 -5.54 0.23 1.04
CA TRP A 87 -6.92 0.18 0.57
C TRP A 87 -7.89 0.27 1.75
N VAL A 88 -7.50 0.96 2.83
CA VAL A 88 -8.30 1.08 4.05
C VAL A 88 -9.73 1.48 3.72
N TYR A 89 -9.91 2.45 2.82
CA TYR A 89 -11.24 2.91 2.42
C TYR A 89 -12.11 1.83 1.75
N GLY A 90 -11.54 0.90 0.97
CA GLY A 90 -12.28 -0.22 0.36
C GLY A 90 -12.42 -1.45 1.26
N SER A 91 -11.65 -1.50 2.36
CA SER A 91 -11.63 -2.61 3.32
C SER A 91 -12.47 -2.36 4.58
N THR A 92 -13.15 -1.22 4.68
CA THR A 92 -13.81 -0.73 5.91
C THR A 92 -15.32 -0.66 5.78
N GLY A 93 -16.03 -1.64 6.30
CA GLY A 93 -17.49 -1.60 6.29
C GLY A 93 -18.07 -2.98 6.55
N ALA A 94 -19.21 -3.28 5.94
CA ALA A 94 -19.72 -4.64 5.92
C ALA A 94 -18.73 -5.57 5.21
N TYR A 95 -18.43 -6.72 5.81
CA TYR A 95 -17.47 -7.67 5.28
C TYR A 95 -17.74 -8.07 3.81
N PRO A 96 -18.99 -8.34 3.38
CA PRO A 96 -19.28 -8.62 1.97
C PRO A 96 -18.87 -7.49 1.01
N SER A 97 -19.07 -6.23 1.39
CA SER A 97 -18.66 -5.08 0.58
C SER A 97 -17.14 -4.98 0.42
N ALA A 98 -16.38 -5.35 1.46
CA ALA A 98 -14.92 -5.44 1.35
C ALA A 98 -14.49 -6.58 0.43
N VAL A 99 -15.20 -7.72 0.44
CA VAL A 99 -14.95 -8.85 -0.46
C VAL A 99 -15.21 -8.47 -1.92
N GLU A 100 -16.29 -7.75 -2.21
CA GLU A 100 -16.61 -7.26 -3.57
C GLU A 100 -15.50 -6.39 -4.18
N ASN A 101 -14.76 -5.65 -3.34
CA ASN A 101 -13.66 -4.80 -3.79
C ASN A 101 -12.37 -5.55 -4.16
N VAL A 102 -12.20 -6.82 -3.73
CA VAL A 102 -10.94 -7.56 -3.88
C VAL A 102 -10.55 -7.75 -5.35
N THR A 103 -11.51 -8.03 -6.24
CA THR A 103 -11.23 -8.19 -7.67
C THR A 103 -10.66 -6.90 -8.27
N GLN A 104 -11.29 -5.76 -7.97
CA GLN A 104 -10.82 -4.47 -8.47
C GLN A 104 -9.48 -4.05 -7.83
N LEU A 105 -9.27 -4.37 -6.55
CA LEU A 105 -7.98 -4.17 -5.87
C LEU A 105 -6.86 -4.97 -6.58
N ALA A 106 -7.12 -6.24 -6.91
CA ALA A 106 -6.16 -7.09 -7.62
C ALA A 106 -5.81 -6.53 -9.00
N LEU A 107 -6.80 -6.01 -9.74
CA LEU A 107 -6.56 -5.32 -11.02
C LEU A 107 -5.68 -4.08 -10.85
N SER A 108 -5.96 -3.24 -9.84
CA SER A 108 -5.14 -2.06 -9.54
C SER A 108 -3.70 -2.43 -9.18
N ILE A 109 -3.50 -3.49 -8.38
CA ILE A 109 -2.16 -3.99 -8.02
C ILE A 109 -1.45 -4.54 -9.26
N SER A 110 -2.13 -5.34 -10.09
CA SER A 110 -1.54 -5.88 -11.32
C SER A 110 -1.08 -4.77 -12.27
N GLN A 111 -1.93 -3.75 -12.47
CA GLN A 111 -1.57 -2.60 -13.30
C GLN A 111 -0.38 -1.83 -12.74
N PHE A 112 -0.31 -1.66 -11.42
CA PHE A 112 0.85 -1.05 -10.77
C PHE A 112 2.12 -1.87 -10.98
N ILE A 113 2.08 -3.18 -10.79
CA ILE A 113 3.23 -4.07 -10.98
C ILE A 113 3.73 -4.01 -12.43
N SER A 114 2.83 -4.01 -13.42
CA SER A 114 3.20 -3.90 -14.83
C SER A 114 3.96 -2.61 -15.18
N LYS A 115 3.90 -1.58 -14.33
CA LYS A 115 4.58 -0.30 -14.49
C LYS A 115 5.92 -0.22 -13.75
N LEU A 116 6.24 -1.22 -12.93
CA LEU A 116 7.53 -1.31 -12.23
C LEU A 116 8.66 -1.89 -13.09
N LEU A 117 8.29 -2.54 -14.21
CA LEU A 117 9.18 -3.14 -15.21
C LEU A 117 9.57 -2.10 -16.27
#